data_AF-A0A4Y6GLY9-F1
#
_entry.id   AF-A0A4Y6GLY9-F1
#
_cell.length_a   1.000
_cell.length_b   1.000
_cell.length_c   1.000
_cell.angle_alpha   90.00
_cell.angle_beta   90.00
_cell.angle_gamma   90.00
#
_symmetry.space_group_name_H-M   'P 1'
#
loop_
_entity.id
_entity.type
_entity.pdbx_description
1 polymer ?
#
loop_
_entity_poly.entity_id
_entity_poly.type
_entity_poly.pdbx_seq_one_letter_code
_entity_poly.pdbx_strand_id
1 'polypeptide(L)'
;PVDTGRGFVLHSSDYFIANATLKINDGVCLTTTIDILKAIAKGNGPKHAILALGYAGWRAGQLEEEIQDNGWLHCDADPELIFGDNVDDKYDLALRKI
;
A
#
# COMPACT_ATOMS: atom_id res chain seq x y z
N PRO A 1 1.57 -13.79 -7.94
CA PRO A 1 1.90 -12.45 -8.48
C PRO A 1 1.05 -12.13 -9.71
N VAL A 2 0.22 -11.07 -9.64
CA VAL A 2 -0.63 -10.62 -10.74
C VAL A 2 -0.08 -9.30 -11.29
N ASP A 3 -0.01 -9.21 -12.63
CA ASP A 3 0.27 -7.99 -13.40
C ASP A 3 1.52 -7.20 -12.95
N THR A 4 2.69 -7.84 -13.01
CA THR A 4 3.99 -7.22 -12.67
C THR A 4 4.38 -6.04 -13.56
N GLY A 5 3.64 -5.78 -14.64
CA GLY A 5 3.84 -4.64 -15.53
C GLY A 5 3.18 -3.35 -15.02
N ARG A 6 2.29 -3.42 -14.02
CA ARG A 6 1.64 -2.25 -13.42
C ARG A 6 2.33 -1.84 -12.12
N GLY A 7 2.72 -0.56 -12.08
CA GLY A 7 3.21 0.09 -10.88
C GLY A 7 2.07 0.76 -10.12
N PHE A 8 2.09 0.58 -8.80
CA PHE A 8 1.18 1.20 -7.86
C PHE A 8 2.00 2.06 -6.91
N VAL A 9 1.61 3.31 -6.72
CA VAL A 9 2.22 4.18 -5.72
C VAL A 9 1.23 4.36 -4.58
N LEU A 10 1.52 3.76 -3.43
CA LEU A 10 0.86 4.11 -2.18
C LEU A 10 1.50 5.38 -1.64
N HIS A 11 0.71 6.32 -1.16
CA HIS A 11 1.23 7.57 -0.62
C HIS A 11 0.31 8.21 0.42
N SER A 12 0.85 9.17 1.16
CA SER A 12 0.07 9.98 2.09
C SER A 12 -0.91 10.93 1.38
N SER A 13 -1.99 11.30 2.07
CA SER A 13 -3.12 12.07 1.49
C SER A 13 -2.84 13.55 1.26
N ASP A 14 -1.63 14.04 1.54
CA ASP A 14 -1.16 15.39 1.23
C ASP A 14 -0.93 15.61 -0.26
N TYR A 15 -0.90 14.52 -1.05
CA TYR A 15 -0.87 14.56 -2.50
C TYR A 15 -2.16 13.95 -3.08
N PHE A 16 -2.75 14.60 -4.09
CA PHE A 16 -3.95 14.10 -4.74
C PHE A 16 -4.02 14.55 -6.20
N ILE A 17 -4.21 13.61 -7.11
CA ILE A 17 -4.49 13.85 -8.53
C ILE A 17 -5.94 13.46 -8.81
N ALA A 18 -6.76 14.43 -9.25
CA ALA A 18 -8.14 14.18 -9.65
C ALA A 18 -8.21 13.11 -10.75
N ASN A 19 -9.15 12.17 -10.61
CA ASN A 19 -9.39 11.05 -11.53
C ASN A 19 -8.24 10.03 -11.70
N ALA A 20 -7.16 10.15 -10.91
CA ALA A 20 -6.01 9.24 -10.95
C ALA A 20 -5.60 8.70 -9.56
N THR A 21 -6.18 9.26 -8.50
CA THR A 21 -5.91 8.88 -7.10
C THR A 21 -7.15 8.28 -6.48
N LEU A 22 -7.01 7.06 -5.97
CA LEU A 22 -8.00 6.39 -5.15
C LEU A 22 -7.67 6.63 -3.68
N LYS A 23 -8.62 7.19 -2.93
CA LYS A 23 -8.49 7.30 -1.47
C LYS A 23 -8.90 5.97 -0.84
N ILE A 24 -8.02 5.38 -0.02
CA ILE A 24 -8.29 4.12 0.70
C ILE A 24 -8.89 4.45 2.06
N ASN A 25 -8.05 4.75 3.06
CA ASN A 25 -8.44 5.21 4.40
C ASN A 25 -7.23 5.77 5.16
N ASP A 26 -7.44 6.39 6.34
CA ASP A 26 -6.39 6.75 7.30
C ASP A 26 -5.23 7.61 6.74
N GLY A 27 -5.59 8.49 5.80
CA GLY A 27 -4.61 9.34 5.13
C GLY A 27 -3.74 8.61 4.10
N VAL A 28 -4.14 7.42 3.66
CA VAL A 28 -3.49 6.63 2.61
C VAL A 28 -4.26 6.73 1.29
N CYS A 29 -3.52 7.01 0.24
CA CYS A 29 -3.98 7.16 -1.13
C CYS A 29 -3.18 6.23 -2.06
N LEU A 30 -3.79 5.85 -3.18
CA LEU A 30 -3.20 5.00 -4.21
C LEU A 30 -3.30 5.69 -5.58
N THR A 31 -2.17 5.85 -6.25
CA THR A 31 -2.09 6.39 -7.61
C THR A 31 -1.36 5.39 -8.52
N THR A 32 -1.86 5.23 -9.74
CA THR A 32 -1.32 4.30 -10.75
C THR A 32 -0.73 5.01 -11.97
N THR A 33 -0.67 6.34 -11.97
CA THR A 33 -0.15 7.14 -13.08
C THR A 33 1.34 7.44 -12.93
N ILE A 34 2.02 7.76 -14.04
CA ILE A 34 3.43 8.16 -14.02
C ILE A 34 3.61 9.57 -13.41
N ASP A 35 2.54 10.35 -13.31
CA ASP A 35 2.60 11.74 -12.89
C ASP A 35 3.06 11.89 -11.42
N ILE A 36 2.67 10.96 -10.54
CA ILE A 36 3.15 10.95 -9.16
C ILE A 36 4.67 10.68 -9.09
N LEU A 37 5.20 9.81 -9.95
CA LEU A 37 6.64 9.54 -10.02
C LEU A 37 7.41 10.79 -10.49
N LYS A 38 6.85 11.52 -11.47
CA LYS A 38 7.41 12.81 -11.92
C LYS A 38 7.33 13.87 -10.82
N ALA A 39 6.27 13.88 -10.02
CA ALA A 39 6.12 14.82 -8.91
C ALA A 39 7.15 14.55 -7.81
N ILE A 40 7.35 13.28 -7.44
CA ILE A 40 8.39 12.85 -6.48
C ILE A 40 9.78 13.26 -7.00
N ALA A 41 10.09 13.00 -8.27
CA ALA A 41 11.37 13.38 -8.88
C ALA A 41 11.62 14.90 -8.91
N LYS A 42 10.56 15.71 -8.89
CA LYS A 42 10.63 17.18 -8.84
C LYS A 42 10.61 17.75 -7.41
N GLY A 43 10.50 16.90 -6.38
CA GLY A 43 10.36 17.34 -4.99
C GLY A 43 8.97 17.88 -4.63
N ASN A 44 7.98 17.72 -5.51
CA ASN A 44 6.58 18.13 -5.30
C ASN A 44 5.66 16.91 -5.06
N GLY A 45 6.24 15.79 -4.65
CA GLY A 45 5.51 14.57 -4.32
C GLY A 45 4.93 14.59 -2.91
N PRO A 46 4.19 13.54 -2.53
CA PRO A 46 3.74 13.33 -1.16
C PRO A 46 4.89 13.25 -0.16
N LYS A 47 4.62 13.55 1.11
CA LYS A 47 5.58 13.38 2.21
C LYS A 47 6.05 11.94 2.35
N HIS A 48 5.15 10.97 2.20
CA HIS A 48 5.45 9.55 2.25
C HIS A 48 4.92 8.84 1.00
N ALA A 49 5.75 7.98 0.38
CA ALA A 49 5.33 7.17 -0.76
C ALA A 49 6.11 5.86 -0.84
N ILE A 50 5.44 4.81 -1.32
CA ILE A 50 6.00 3.50 -1.65
C ILE A 50 5.56 3.12 -3.05
N LEU A 51 6.54 2.74 -3.87
CA LEU A 51 6.30 2.12 -5.17
C LEU A 51 6.26 0.60 -5.01
N ALA A 52 5.13 0.00 -5.40
CA ALA A 52 4.95 -1.44 -5.50
C ALA A 52 4.75 -1.82 -6.97
N LEU A 53 5.30 -2.97 -7.38
CA LEU A 53 5.12 -3.54 -8.72
C LEU A 53 4.28 -4.81 -8.63
N GLY A 54 3.14 -4.81 -9.31
CA GLY A 54 2.13 -5.85 -9.17
C GLY A 54 1.34 -5.77 -7.87
N TYR A 55 0.41 -6.71 -7.70
CA TYR A 55 -0.44 -6.81 -6.52
C TYR A 55 -0.75 -8.27 -6.17
N ALA A 56 -1.10 -8.49 -4.90
CA ALA A 56 -1.74 -9.71 -4.46
C ALA A 56 -3.26 -9.55 -4.63
N GLY A 57 -3.90 -10.52 -5.26
CA GLY A 57 -5.33 -10.51 -5.51
C GLY A 57 -5.92 -11.87 -5.15
N TRP A 58 -7.08 -11.83 -4.53
CA TRP A 58 -7.85 -13.01 -4.15
C TRP A 58 -9.09 -13.12 -5.03
N ARG A 59 -9.54 -14.35 -5.27
CA ARG A 59 -10.89 -14.56 -5.82
C ARG A 59 -11.93 -14.28 -4.72
N ALA A 60 -13.19 -14.11 -5.12
CA ALA A 60 -14.28 -13.93 -4.17
C ALA A 60 -14.33 -15.07 -3.14
N GLY A 61 -14.35 -14.73 -1.85
CA GLY A 61 -14.41 -15.68 -0.73
C GLY A 61 -13.08 -16.32 -0.33
N GLN A 62 -12.03 -16.23 -1.16
CA GLN A 62 -10.77 -16.92 -0.89
C GLN A 62 -10.03 -16.32 0.29
N LEU A 63 -10.03 -15.00 0.45
CA LEU A 63 -9.35 -14.35 1.57
C LEU A 63 -9.99 -14.77 2.90
N GLU A 64 -11.32 -14.82 2.94
CA GLU A 64 -12.08 -15.24 4.11
C GLU A 64 -11.81 -16.71 4.46
N GLU A 65 -11.77 -17.60 3.47
CA GLU A 65 -11.40 -19.01 3.64
C GLU A 65 -9.96 -19.13 4.18
N GLU A 66 -8.99 -18.43 3.61
CA GLU A 66 -7.59 -18.48 4.05
C GLU A 66 -7.41 -17.94 5.48
N ILE A 67 -8.20 -16.94 5.89
CA ILE A 67 -8.19 -16.46 7.29
C ILE A 67 -8.77 -17.53 8.24
N GLN A 68 -9.87 -18.19 7.87
CA GLN A 68 -10.48 -19.25 8.70
C GLN A 68 -9.56 -20.47 8.84
N ASP A 69 -8.80 -20.80 7.80
CA ASP A 69 -7.82 -21.89 7.80
C ASP A 69 -6.51 -21.52 8.53
N ASN A 70 -6.46 -20.39 9.24
CA ASN A 70 -5.28 -19.84 9.92
C ASN A 70 -4.08 -19.60 8.97
N GLY A 71 -4.35 -19.35 7.69
CA GLY A 71 -3.33 -18.99 6.70
C GLY A 71 -2.84 -17.55 6.84
N TRP A 72 -3.65 -16.67 7.44
CA TRP A 72 -3.32 -15.26 7.67
C TRP A 72 -3.69 -14.81 9.08
N LEU A 73 -2.83 -13.96 9.64
CA LEU A 73 -3.18 -13.10 10.76
C LEU A 73 -3.38 -11.68 10.22
N HIS A 74 -4.25 -10.88 10.85
CA HIS A 74 -4.52 -9.50 10.43
C HIS A 74 -4.50 -8.55 11.63
N CYS A 75 -4.12 -7.30 11.37
CA CYS A 75 -4.18 -6.19 12.31
C CYS A 75 -4.64 -4.93 11.56
N ASP A 76 -5.00 -3.88 12.30
CA ASP A 76 -5.30 -2.58 11.71
C ASP A 76 -4.10 -2.00 10.94
N ALA A 77 -4.39 -1.23 9.90
CA ALA A 77 -3.39 -0.55 9.12
C ALA A 77 -2.74 0.57 9.95
N ASP A 78 -1.40 0.65 9.91
CA ASP A 78 -0.62 1.69 10.59
C ASP A 78 0.30 2.39 9.58
N PRO A 79 0.27 3.72 9.45
CA PRO A 79 1.19 4.46 8.59
C PRO A 79 2.67 4.15 8.82
N GLU A 80 3.09 3.82 10.05
CA GLU A 80 4.47 3.42 10.34
C GLU A 80 4.80 2.03 9.77
N LEU A 81 3.85 1.09 9.82
CA LEU A 81 4.00 -0.20 9.15
C LEU A 81 4.00 -0.07 7.63
N ILE A 82 3.15 0.82 7.10
CA ILE A 82 3.07 1.07 5.66
C ILE A 82 4.34 1.77 5.20
N PHE A 83 4.60 2.99 5.66
CA PHE A 83 5.62 3.90 5.14
C PHE A 83 6.97 3.86 5.87
N GLY A 84 7.11 3.09 6.95
CA GLY A 84 8.36 2.99 7.69
C GLY A 84 9.50 2.44 6.84
N ASP A 85 10.72 2.93 7.12
CA ASP A 85 11.93 2.64 6.35
C ASP A 85 12.47 1.22 6.61
N ASN A 86 12.24 0.66 7.80
CA ASN A 86 12.78 -0.64 8.16
C ASN A 86 11.85 -1.78 7.72
N VAL A 87 12.05 -2.26 6.49
CA VAL A 87 11.27 -3.36 5.92
C VAL A 87 11.40 -4.66 6.73
N ASP A 88 12.58 -4.94 7.27
CA ASP A 88 12.85 -6.19 7.98
C ASP A 88 12.06 -6.28 9.30
N ASP A 89 11.83 -5.14 9.96
CA ASP A 89 11.08 -5.08 11.23
C ASP A 89 9.56 -5.08 11.02
N LYS A 90 9.05 -4.84 9.80
CA LYS A 90 7.60 -4.68 9.56
C LYS A 90 6.80 -5.89 9.99
N TYR A 91 7.33 -7.09 9.75
CA TYR A 91 6.66 -8.33 10.13
C TYR A 91 6.53 -8.47 11.64
N ASP A 92 7.62 -8.26 12.38
CA ASP A 92 7.63 -8.36 13.84
C ASP A 92 6.79 -7.26 14.49
N LEU A 93 6.80 -6.04 13.94
CA LEU A 93 5.98 -4.94 14.41
C LEU A 93 4.48 -5.20 14.18
N ALA A 94 4.12 -5.78 13.03
CA ALA A 94 2.74 -6.18 12.74
C ALA A 94 2.28 -7.29 13.70
N LEU A 95 3.10 -8.32 13.92
CA LEU A 95 2.80 -9.41 14.86
C LEU A 95 2.55 -8.92 16.30
N ARG A 96 3.28 -7.89 16.75
CA ARG A 96 3.10 -7.31 18.10
C ARG A 96 1.78 -6.57 18.29
N LYS A 97 1.06 -6.25 17.21
CA LYS A 97 -0.23 -5.54 17.24
C LYS A 97 -1.44 -6.47 17.24
N ILE A 98 -1.22 -7.78 17.14
CA ILE A 98 -2.24 -8.83 17.12
C ILE A 98 -2.36 -9.39 18.53
#